data_AF-F8MF35-F1
#
_entry.id   AF-F8MF35-F1
#
_cell.length_a   1.000
_cell.length_b   1.000
_cell.length_c   1.000
_cell.angle_alpha   90.00
_cell.angle_beta   90.00
_cell.angle_gamma   90.00
#
_symmetry.space_group_name_H-M   'P 1'
#
loop_
_entity.id
_entity.type
_entity.pdbx_description
1 polymer ?
#
loop_
_entity_poly.entity_id
_entity_poly.type
_entity_poly.pdbx_seq_one_letter_code
_entity_poly.pdbx_strand_id
1 'polypeptide(L)'
;MGQAVPLKNIADDFQYIENNKTTLIITGIFSSILKMDFNRTIINMVSCLTFAEVVSTTSYKPFVLSSYIRHYLSDISIYKIDTIASTTGSWLFNASWTLQFARQENWPIMPLAQRDTRHTLQAAADTYLDMWSNKSAINAVPWGHHVHD
;
A
#
# COMPACT_ATOMS: atom_id res chain seq x y z
N MET A 1 11.24 18.90 -4.28
CA MET A 1 10.90 18.44 -5.65
C MET A 1 11.50 17.07 -5.85
N GLY A 2 10.69 16.01 -5.94
CA GLY A 2 11.20 14.65 -6.16
C GLY A 2 11.57 14.43 -7.63
N GLN A 3 12.85 14.45 -8.01
CA GLN A 3 13.24 14.28 -9.41
C GLN A 3 12.80 12.92 -9.97
N ALA A 4 11.88 12.90 -10.93
CA ALA A 4 11.18 11.71 -11.41
C ALA A 4 11.52 11.34 -12.87
N VAL A 5 12.71 11.69 -13.37
CA VAL A 5 13.08 11.76 -14.81
C VAL A 5 12.59 10.61 -15.73
N PRO A 6 12.53 9.32 -15.34
CA PRO A 6 11.97 8.27 -16.19
C PRO A 6 10.43 8.09 -16.12
N LEU A 7 9.75 8.71 -15.15
CA LEU A 7 8.30 8.64 -14.97
C LEU A 7 7.58 9.63 -15.91
N LYS A 8 6.48 9.19 -16.51
CA LYS A 8 5.62 10.02 -17.39
C LYS A 8 4.42 10.52 -16.60
N ASN A 9 3.86 11.65 -17.03
CA ASN A 9 2.69 12.29 -16.42
C ASN A 9 2.88 12.62 -14.93
N ILE A 10 3.99 13.27 -14.60
CA ILE A 10 4.31 13.76 -13.25
C ILE A 10 3.93 15.24 -13.16
N ALA A 11 3.25 15.64 -12.09
CA ALA A 11 2.90 17.04 -11.85
C ALA A 11 4.13 17.87 -11.46
N ASP A 12 4.11 19.17 -11.77
CA ASP A 12 5.23 20.08 -11.47
C ASP A 12 5.55 20.18 -9.96
N ASP A 13 4.53 20.01 -9.11
CA ASP A 13 4.64 20.06 -7.65
C ASP A 13 4.87 18.69 -7.00
N PHE A 14 5.32 17.69 -7.78
CA PHE A 14 5.48 16.32 -7.34
C PHE A 14 6.30 16.15 -6.04
N GLN A 15 5.73 15.33 -5.14
CA GLN A 15 6.31 14.94 -3.87
C GLN A 15 6.54 13.44 -3.78
N TYR A 16 7.71 13.09 -3.27
CA TYR A 16 8.02 11.72 -2.86
C TYR A 16 8.25 11.66 -1.36
N ILE A 17 7.54 10.77 -0.69
CA ILE A 17 7.66 10.49 0.74
C ILE A 17 8.06 9.02 0.88
N GLU A 18 9.14 8.76 1.59
CA GLU A 18 9.59 7.41 1.91
C GLU A 18 9.74 7.28 3.42
N ASN A 19 9.07 6.29 4.02
CA ASN A 19 9.13 6.02 5.46
C ASN A 19 8.90 7.31 6.29
N ASN A 20 7.84 8.06 5.96
CA ASN A 20 7.44 9.32 6.57
C ASN A 20 8.44 10.48 6.43
N LYS A 21 9.36 10.41 5.46
CA LYS A 21 10.32 11.49 5.17
C LYS A 21 10.21 11.93 3.72
N THR A 22 10.06 13.24 3.51
CA THR A 22 10.15 13.82 2.18
C THR A 22 11.58 13.68 1.66
N THR A 23 11.75 13.08 0.48
CA THR A 23 13.06 12.82 -0.12
C THR A 23 13.00 12.90 -1.65
N LEU A 24 14.16 12.78 -2.33
CA LEU A 24 14.22 12.62 -3.78
C LEU A 24 13.98 11.14 -4.12
N ILE A 25 13.07 10.87 -5.06
CA ILE A 25 12.77 9.49 -5.48
C ILE A 25 14.01 8.77 -6.06
N ILE A 26 14.91 9.53 -6.72
CA ILE A 26 16.21 9.04 -7.22
C ILE A 26 17.25 8.74 -6.13
N THR A 27 17.00 9.13 -4.88
CA THR A 27 17.86 8.79 -3.72
C THR A 27 17.19 7.79 -2.79
N GLY A 28 15.91 7.48 -3.00
CA GLY A 28 15.13 6.54 -2.20
C GLY A 28 15.29 5.09 -2.65
N ILE A 29 14.37 4.23 -2.22
CA ILE A 29 14.36 2.80 -2.53
C ILE A 29 14.31 2.51 -4.03
N PHE A 30 13.67 3.37 -4.81
CA PHE A 30 13.56 3.25 -6.27
C PHE A 30 14.86 3.58 -7.02
N SER A 31 15.91 4.04 -6.33
CA SER A 31 17.25 4.22 -6.91
C SER A 31 18.01 2.92 -7.13
N SER A 32 17.59 1.84 -6.46
CA SER A 32 18.22 0.53 -6.52
C SER A 32 17.59 -0.37 -7.59
N ILE A 33 18.32 -1.41 -8.04
CA ILE A 33 17.72 -2.44 -8.89
C ILE A 33 16.74 -3.26 -8.04
N LEU A 34 15.45 -3.11 -8.34
CA LEU A 34 14.36 -3.78 -7.63
C LEU A 34 13.86 -4.97 -8.47
N LYS A 35 14.39 -6.17 -8.22
CA LYS A 35 13.76 -7.38 -8.77
C LYS A 35 12.45 -7.63 -8.02
N MET A 36 11.33 -7.77 -8.74
CA MET A 36 10.03 -8.03 -8.13
C MET A 36 9.70 -9.52 -8.22
N ASP A 37 9.39 -10.15 -7.09
CA ASP A 37 8.96 -11.56 -7.01
C ASP A 37 7.43 -11.70 -6.87
N PHE A 38 6.77 -10.61 -6.47
CA PHE A 38 5.32 -10.45 -6.42
C PHE A 38 4.97 -8.96 -6.51
N ASN A 39 3.82 -8.67 -7.13
CA ASN A 39 3.19 -7.36 -7.05
C ASN A 39 1.66 -7.51 -6.96
N ARG A 40 1.04 -6.51 -6.35
CA ARG A 40 -0.42 -6.32 -6.37
C ARG A 40 -0.73 -4.85 -6.56
N THR A 41 -1.77 -4.56 -7.32
CA THR A 41 -2.26 -3.20 -7.50
C THR A 41 -3.74 -3.12 -7.18
N ILE A 42 -4.14 -2.12 -6.41
CA ILE A 42 -5.52 -1.81 -6.07
C ILE A 42 -5.78 -0.36 -6.46
N ILE A 43 -6.90 -0.12 -7.15
CA ILE A 43 -7.25 1.21 -7.68
C ILE A 43 -8.48 1.73 -6.94
N ASN A 44 -8.39 2.97 -6.44
CA ASN A 44 -9.51 3.71 -5.87
C ASN A 44 -9.95 4.78 -6.87
N MET A 45 -11.02 4.47 -7.61
CA MET A 45 -11.57 5.35 -8.65
C MET A 45 -12.21 6.63 -8.08
N VAL A 46 -12.63 6.64 -6.81
CA VAL A 46 -13.28 7.81 -6.19
C VAL A 46 -12.26 8.87 -5.80
N SER A 47 -11.10 8.45 -5.31
CA SER A 47 -10.05 9.37 -4.85
C SER A 47 -8.85 9.44 -5.78
N CYS A 48 -8.96 8.91 -7.00
CA CYS A 48 -7.88 8.78 -7.99
C CYS A 48 -6.53 8.40 -7.35
N LEU A 49 -6.56 7.30 -6.60
CA LEU A 49 -5.44 6.78 -5.84
C LEU A 49 -5.18 5.34 -6.26
N THR A 50 -3.92 5.01 -6.51
CA THR A 50 -3.45 3.66 -6.73
C THR A 50 -2.63 3.20 -5.53
N PHE A 51 -2.91 2.01 -5.01
CA PHE A 51 -2.04 1.32 -4.07
C PHE A 51 -1.27 0.23 -4.81
N ALA A 52 0.04 0.18 -4.64
CA ALA A 52 0.92 -0.84 -5.19
C ALA A 52 1.72 -1.51 -4.07
N GLU A 53 1.55 -2.82 -3.93
CA GLU A 53 2.38 -3.68 -3.10
C GLU A 53 3.42 -4.36 -3.98
N VAL A 54 4.68 -4.37 -3.54
CA VAL A 54 5.77 -5.08 -4.21
C VAL A 54 6.57 -5.86 -3.18
N VAL A 55 6.80 -7.14 -3.45
CA VAL A 55 7.62 -8.00 -2.61
C VAL A 55 8.80 -8.53 -3.42
N SER A 56 9.98 -8.44 -2.82
CA SER A 56 11.23 -8.97 -3.35
C SER A 56 11.94 -9.79 -2.29
N THR A 57 12.10 -11.07 -2.58
CA THR A 57 12.83 -12.03 -1.75
C THR A 57 14.18 -12.40 -2.35
N THR A 58 14.35 -12.19 -3.66
CA THR A 58 15.54 -12.63 -4.41
C THR A 58 16.51 -11.51 -4.82
N SER A 59 16.21 -10.25 -4.49
CA SER A 59 17.18 -9.16 -4.60
C SER A 59 18.30 -9.31 -3.56
N TYR A 60 19.48 -8.74 -3.85
CA TYR A 60 20.61 -8.66 -2.90
C TYR A 60 20.17 -8.11 -1.54
N LYS A 61 19.25 -7.14 -1.56
CA LYS A 61 18.58 -6.62 -0.38
C LYS A 61 17.08 -6.85 -0.51
N PRO A 62 16.49 -7.81 0.24
CA PRO A 62 15.05 -8.05 0.22
C PRO A 62 14.26 -6.83 0.68
N PHE A 63 13.07 -6.65 0.12
CA PHE A 63 12.18 -5.54 0.49
C PHE A 63 10.71 -5.91 0.33
N VAL A 64 9.88 -5.21 1.10
CA VAL A 64 8.42 -5.14 0.94
C VAL A 64 8.07 -3.67 0.84
N LEU A 65 7.49 -3.27 -0.29
CA LEU A 65 7.08 -1.89 -0.56
C LEU A 65 5.56 -1.82 -0.57
N SER A 66 5.05 -0.78 0.08
CA SER A 66 3.66 -0.36 0.01
C SER A 66 3.64 1.08 -0.46
N SER A 67 3.16 1.33 -1.68
CA SER A 67 3.18 2.66 -2.30
C SER A 67 1.79 3.15 -2.64
N TYR A 68 1.44 4.34 -2.15
CA TYR A 68 0.26 5.08 -2.55
C TYR A 68 0.64 6.13 -3.59
N ILE A 69 0.09 6.00 -4.80
CA ILE A 69 0.30 6.89 -5.94
C ILE A 69 -0.97 7.72 -6.11
N ARG A 70 -0.87 9.04 -5.90
CA ARG A 70 -2.01 9.96 -5.95
C ARG A 70 -1.95 10.78 -7.23
N HIS A 71 -3.12 10.91 -7.84
CA HIS A 71 -3.30 11.58 -9.12
C HIS A 71 -4.20 12.81 -8.97
N TYR A 72 -3.91 13.87 -9.74
CA TYR A 72 -4.85 14.96 -9.91
C TYR A 72 -6.09 14.51 -10.70
N LEU A 73 -7.27 14.98 -10.31
CA LEU A 73 -8.52 14.65 -11.01
C LEU A 73 -8.58 15.28 -12.41
N SER A 74 -7.87 16.39 -12.63
CA SER A 74 -7.93 17.17 -13.87
C SER A 74 -7.27 16.47 -15.06
N ASP A 75 -6.10 15.86 -14.84
CA ASP A 75 -5.24 15.34 -15.91
C ASP A 75 -4.57 14.00 -15.56
N ILE A 76 -4.93 13.41 -14.41
CA ILE A 76 -4.40 12.14 -13.91
C ILE A 76 -2.88 12.19 -13.66
N SER A 77 -2.29 13.38 -13.63
CA SER A 77 -0.86 13.56 -13.34
C SER A 77 -0.57 13.15 -11.89
N ILE A 78 0.57 12.49 -11.69
CA ILE A 78 0.99 12.01 -10.38
C ILE A 78 1.61 13.18 -9.63
N TYR A 79 0.97 13.60 -8.54
CA TYR A 79 1.47 14.67 -7.68
C TYR A 79 2.12 14.16 -6.41
N LYS A 80 1.85 12.91 -6.00
CA LYS A 80 2.46 12.33 -4.81
C LYS A 80 2.63 10.82 -4.92
N ILE A 81 3.82 10.34 -4.58
CA ILE A 81 4.09 8.93 -4.27
C ILE A 81 4.51 8.84 -2.80
N ASP A 82 3.78 8.04 -2.03
CA ASP A 82 4.00 7.81 -0.59
C ASP A 82 4.32 6.34 -0.38
N THR A 83 5.56 6.03 -0.02
CA THR A 83 6.07 4.66 0.04
C THR A 83 6.53 4.33 1.46
N ILE A 84 5.98 3.25 2.01
CA ILE A 84 6.60 2.55 3.13
C ILE A 84 7.49 1.45 2.56
N ALA A 85 8.78 1.52 2.86
CA ALA A 85 9.79 0.59 2.40
C ALA A 85 10.37 -0.16 3.61
N SER A 86 9.97 -1.42 3.76
CA SER A 86 10.50 -2.32 4.77
C SER A 86 11.59 -3.20 4.17
N THR A 87 12.71 -3.34 4.88
CA THR A 87 13.87 -4.10 4.41
C THR A 87 14.63 -4.70 5.60
N THR A 88 15.76 -5.35 5.37
CA THR A 88 16.62 -5.90 6.42
C THR A 88 16.89 -4.86 7.52
N GLY A 89 16.56 -5.21 8.76
CA GLY A 89 16.66 -4.34 9.94
C GLY A 89 15.36 -3.63 10.32
N SER A 90 14.34 -3.65 9.47
CA SER A 90 12.99 -3.20 9.82
C SER A 90 12.33 -4.13 10.84
N TRP A 91 11.50 -3.57 11.72
CA TRP A 91 10.78 -4.32 12.75
C TRP A 91 9.89 -5.42 12.14
N LEU A 92 9.99 -6.64 12.67
CA LEU A 92 9.27 -7.85 12.22
C LEU A 92 9.36 -8.16 10.72
N PHE A 93 10.40 -7.70 10.04
CA PHE A 93 10.54 -7.89 8.60
C PHE A 93 10.93 -9.33 8.22
N ASN A 94 10.12 -9.95 7.35
CA ASN A 94 10.46 -11.20 6.66
C ASN A 94 9.79 -11.24 5.28
N ALA A 95 10.52 -10.84 4.23
CA ALA A 95 9.98 -10.81 2.87
C ALA A 95 9.50 -12.18 2.36
N SER A 96 10.14 -13.28 2.78
CA SER A 96 9.75 -14.63 2.36
C SER A 96 8.40 -15.03 2.94
N TRP A 97 8.13 -14.69 4.20
CA TRP A 97 6.81 -14.91 4.80
C TRP A 97 5.76 -13.99 4.18
N THR A 98 6.07 -12.71 3.96
CA THR A 98 5.16 -11.81 3.24
C THR A 98 4.80 -12.37 1.87
N LEU A 99 5.79 -12.83 1.10
CA LEU A 99 5.57 -13.44 -0.22
C LEU A 99 4.70 -14.70 -0.12
N GLN A 100 4.93 -15.54 0.87
CA GLN A 100 4.16 -16.76 1.09
C GLN A 100 2.67 -16.45 1.31
N PHE A 101 2.35 -15.53 2.21
CA PHE A 101 0.95 -15.16 2.50
C PHE A 101 0.32 -14.39 1.34
N ALA A 102 1.02 -13.42 0.76
CA ALA A 102 0.50 -12.63 -0.36
C ALA A 102 0.11 -13.48 -1.57
N ARG A 103 0.81 -14.61 -1.81
CA ARG A 103 0.49 -15.57 -2.87
C ARG A 103 -0.72 -16.47 -2.59
N GLN A 104 -1.11 -16.62 -1.33
CA GLN A 104 -2.27 -17.42 -0.93
C GLN A 104 -3.57 -16.62 -1.01
N GLU A 105 -3.47 -15.29 -0.95
CA GLU A 105 -4.61 -14.41 -1.01
C GLU A 105 -5.21 -14.34 -2.42
N ASN A 106 -6.54 -14.45 -2.49
CA ASN A 106 -7.31 -14.27 -3.70
C ASN A 106 -8.25 -13.06 -3.52
N TRP A 107 -8.09 -12.04 -4.37
CA TRP A 107 -8.85 -10.80 -4.30
C TRP A 107 -9.70 -10.62 -5.56
N PRO A 108 -10.74 -11.45 -5.78
CA PRO A 108 -11.60 -11.32 -6.93
C PRO A 108 -12.43 -10.04 -6.82
N ILE A 109 -12.92 -9.56 -7.97
CA ILE A 109 -13.91 -8.49 -7.99
C ILE A 109 -15.20 -9.04 -7.37
N MET A 110 -15.59 -8.50 -6.21
CA MET A 110 -16.84 -8.90 -5.56
C MET A 110 -18.07 -8.43 -6.36
N PRO A 111 -19.16 -9.22 -6.44
CA PRO A 111 -20.44 -8.76 -6.97
C PRO A 111 -20.93 -7.52 -6.23
N LEU A 112 -21.54 -6.56 -6.95
CA LEU A 112 -22.00 -5.29 -6.34
C LEU A 112 -22.90 -5.50 -5.12
N ALA A 113 -23.80 -6.49 -5.18
CA ALA A 113 -24.73 -6.80 -4.08
C ALA A 113 -24.04 -7.35 -2.81
N GLN A 114 -22.79 -7.81 -2.92
CA GLN A 114 -21.99 -8.31 -1.80
C GLN A 114 -20.96 -7.29 -1.31
N ARG A 115 -20.88 -6.11 -1.93
CA ARG A 115 -19.94 -5.06 -1.51
C ARG A 115 -20.55 -4.23 -0.40
N ASP A 116 -19.85 -4.16 0.71
CA ASP A 116 -20.13 -3.17 1.74
C ASP A 116 -19.94 -1.74 1.25
N THR A 117 -20.55 -0.80 1.96
CA THR A 117 -20.34 0.62 1.70
C THR A 117 -18.91 1.02 2.07
N ARG A 118 -18.38 2.06 1.40
CA ARG A 118 -17.07 2.65 1.74
C ARG A 118 -16.97 3.02 3.22
N HIS A 119 -18.04 3.61 3.76
CA HIS A 119 -18.11 4.00 5.17
C HIS A 119 -17.99 2.80 6.09
N THR A 120 -18.70 1.69 5.81
CA THR A 120 -18.60 0.45 6.58
C THR A 120 -17.17 -0.10 6.59
N LEU A 121 -16.51 -0.15 5.43
CA LEU A 121 -15.14 -0.65 5.32
C LEU A 121 -14.13 0.24 6.06
N GLN A 122 -14.29 1.57 5.98
CA GLN A 122 -13.45 2.52 6.71
C GLN A 122 -13.63 2.36 8.22
N ALA A 123 -14.88 2.32 8.70
CA ALA A 123 -15.17 2.14 10.12
C ALA A 123 -14.58 0.82 10.67
N ALA A 124 -14.65 -0.27 9.89
CA ALA A 124 -14.03 -1.54 10.26
C ALA A 124 -12.49 -1.43 10.37
N ALA A 125 -11.84 -0.77 9.39
CA ALA A 125 -10.39 -0.56 9.40
C ALA A 125 -9.94 0.36 10.55
N ASP A 126 -10.67 1.45 10.80
CA ASP A 126 -10.39 2.39 11.88
C ASP A 126 -10.51 1.70 13.24
N THR A 127 -11.54 0.87 13.43
CA THR A 127 -11.72 0.10 14.69
C THR A 127 -10.55 -0.86 14.94
N TYR A 128 -10.00 -1.48 13.88
CA TYR A 128 -8.80 -2.30 14.01
C TYR A 128 -7.58 -1.48 14.45
N LEU A 129 -7.41 -0.28 13.88
CA LEU A 129 -6.33 0.63 14.26
C LEU A 129 -6.52 1.24 15.65
N ASP A 130 -7.75 1.40 16.12
CA ASP A 130 -8.03 1.90 17.46
C ASP A 130 -7.53 0.98 18.57
N MET A 131 -7.33 -0.32 18.30
CA MET A 131 -6.76 -1.27 19.26
C MET A 131 -5.38 -0.86 19.80
N TRP A 132 -4.63 -0.07 19.02
CA TRP A 132 -3.31 0.44 19.40
C TRP A 132 -3.38 1.57 20.45
N SER A 133 -4.55 2.17 20.64
CA SER A 133 -4.79 3.26 21.61
C SER A 133 -5.85 2.90 22.66
N ASN A 134 -6.73 1.95 22.36
CA ASN A 134 -7.84 1.51 23.18
C ASN A 134 -7.99 -0.01 23.12
N LYS A 135 -7.52 -0.71 24.15
CA LYS A 135 -7.60 -2.18 24.24
C LYS A 135 -9.02 -2.76 24.10
N SER A 136 -10.05 -1.99 24.46
CA SER A 136 -11.44 -2.46 24.38
C SER A 136 -11.98 -2.44 22.95
N ALA A 137 -11.32 -1.75 22.01
CA ALA A 137 -11.69 -1.72 20.60
C ALA A 137 -11.67 -3.11 19.94
N ILE A 138 -10.91 -4.05 20.51
CA ILE A 138 -10.85 -5.44 20.02
C ILE A 138 -12.22 -6.12 19.93
N ASN A 139 -13.15 -5.74 20.81
CA ASN A 139 -14.51 -6.28 20.87
C ASN A 139 -15.42 -5.71 19.76
N ALA A 140 -15.02 -4.61 19.12
CA ALA A 140 -15.78 -3.93 18.08
C ALA A 140 -15.25 -4.23 16.67
N VAL A 141 -14.06 -4.85 16.55
CA VAL A 141 -13.51 -5.23 15.24
C VAL A 141 -14.37 -6.34 14.63
N PRO A 142 -14.86 -6.18 13.39
CA PRO A 142 -15.61 -7.23 12.70
C PRO A 142 -14.66 -8.31 12.17
N TRP A 143 -14.19 -9.20 13.04
CA TRP A 143 -13.22 -10.27 12.75
C TRP A 143 -13.67 -11.32 11.72
N GLY A 144 -14.88 -11.21 11.18
CA GLY A 144 -15.41 -12.16 10.21
C GLY A 144 -15.77 -13.53 10.80
N HIS A 145 -16.10 -13.60 12.10
CA HIS A 145 -16.63 -14.82 12.68
C HIS A 145 -17.95 -15.21 11.98
N HIS A 146 -17.94 -16.40 11.36
CA HIS A 146 -18.99 -17.10 10.62
C HIS A 146 -20.44 -16.71 10.95
N VAL A 147 -21.18 -16.25 9.93
CA VAL A 147 -22.62 -16.52 9.83
C VAL A 147 -22.76 -17.72 8.90
N HIS A 148 -22.58 -18.91 9.46
CA HIS A 148 -23.18 -20.12 8.90
C HIS A 148 -24.54 -20.25 9.59
N ASP A 149 -25.56 -19.69 8.95
CA ASP A 149 -26.94 -20.19 9.06
C ASP A 149 -27.24 -21.00 7.79
#